data_AF-A0A6F9WVQ3-F1
#
_entry.id   AF-A0A6F9WVQ3-F1
#
_cell.length_a   1.000
_cell.length_b   1.000
_cell.length_c   1.000
_cell.angle_alpha   90.00
_cell.angle_beta   90.00
_cell.angle_gamma   90.00
#
_symmetry.space_group_name_H-M   'P 1'
#
loop_
_entity.id
_entity.type
_entity.pdbx_description
1 polymer ?
#
loop_
_entity_poly.entity_id
_entity_poly.type
_entity_poly.pdbx_seq_one_letter_code
_entity_poly.pdbx_strand_id
1 'polypeptide(L)'
;MVKSFECVLLLMVLMGCYQLYCFSVTRKGFDRQRRCLVLGVLYLTLGSVGLVCGFPLAIGACVLLMMGLRLASYGLDRMDKQIYIDRYAGDDPSSANDVQ
;
A
#
# COMPACT_ATOMS: atom_id res chain seq x y z
N MET A 1 -27.12 17.04 14.67
CA MET A 1 -25.77 17.66 14.77
C MET A 1 -24.64 16.62 14.79
N VAL A 2 -24.71 15.55 15.58
CA VAL A 2 -23.62 14.56 15.71
C VAL A 2 -23.19 13.92 14.37
N LYS A 3 -24.15 13.48 13.53
CA LYS A 3 -23.86 12.90 12.20
C LYS A 3 -23.08 13.82 11.25
N SER A 4 -23.34 15.13 11.32
CA SER A 4 -22.65 16.11 10.47
C SER A 4 -21.18 16.26 10.86
N PHE A 5 -20.89 16.17 12.16
CA PHE A 5 -19.52 16.25 12.67
C PHE A 5 -18.71 15.00 12.30
N GLU A 6 -19.32 13.82 12.41
CA GLU A 6 -18.70 12.55 11.99
C GLU A 6 -18.35 12.55 10.50
N CYS A 7 -19.25 13.03 9.64
CA CYS A 7 -18.98 13.14 8.21
C CYS A 7 -17.81 14.08 7.87
N VAL A 8 -17.70 15.24 8.56
CA VAL A 8 -16.61 16.20 8.34
C VAL A 8 -15.27 15.60 8.79
N LEU A 9 -15.27 14.90 9.92
CA LEU A 9 -14.07 14.24 10.45
C LEU A 9 -13.60 13.13 9.51
N LEU A 10 -14.54 12.34 8.99
CA LEU A 10 -14.28 11.28 8.01
C LEU A 10 -13.73 11.83 6.69
N LEU A 11 -14.27 12.96 6.20
CA LEU A 11 -13.77 13.66 5.02
C LEU A 11 -12.33 14.17 5.19
N MET A 12 -12.01 14.77 6.35
CA MET A 12 -10.64 15.21 6.67
C MET A 12 -9.67 14.04 6.68
N VAL A 13 -10.04 12.92 7.31
CA VAL A 13 -9.23 11.70 7.33
C VAL A 13 -9.03 11.16 5.91
N LEU A 14 -10.09 11.07 5.10
CA LEU A 14 -10.01 10.63 3.69
C LEU A 14 -9.09 11.53 2.86
N MET A 15 -9.17 12.84 3.02
CA MET A 15 -8.28 13.81 2.35
C MET A 15 -6.82 13.58 2.73
N GLY A 16 -6.53 13.41 4.03
CA GLY A 16 -5.18 13.10 4.50
C GLY A 16 -4.66 11.76 3.94
N CYS A 17 -5.52 10.74 3.91
CA CYS A 17 -5.20 9.43 3.34
C CYS A 17 -4.89 9.54 1.84
N TYR A 18 -5.67 10.34 1.11
CA TYR A 18 -5.46 10.61 -0.31
C TYR A 18 -4.16 11.36 -0.58
N GLN A 19 -3.80 12.35 0.24
CA GLN A 19 -2.50 13.03 0.13
C GLN A 19 -1.34 12.09 0.36
N LEU A 20 -1.40 11.25 1.39
CA LEU A 20 -0.37 10.25 1.68
C LEU A 20 -0.28 9.20 0.56
N TYR A 21 -1.40 8.83 -0.05
CA TYR A 21 -1.45 7.98 -1.23
C TYR A 21 -0.71 8.62 -2.41
N CYS A 22 -1.08 9.85 -2.78
CA CYS A 22 -0.43 10.57 -3.87
C CYS A 22 1.07 10.76 -3.60
N PHE A 23 1.45 11.10 -2.37
CA PHE A 23 2.86 11.23 -1.97
C PHE A 23 3.64 9.92 -2.14
N SER A 24 3.06 8.80 -1.72
CA SER A 24 3.67 7.47 -1.82
C SER A 24 3.80 7.01 -3.28
N VAL A 25 2.80 7.31 -4.11
CA VAL A 25 2.80 7.01 -5.56
C VAL A 25 3.76 7.91 -6.35
N THR A 26 4.02 9.13 -5.89
CA THR A 26 4.90 10.06 -6.61
C THR A 26 6.38 9.72 -6.44
N ARG A 27 6.76 9.05 -5.35
CA ARG A 27 8.15 8.61 -5.12
C ARG A 27 8.57 7.54 -6.14
N LYS A 28 9.85 7.52 -6.53
CA LYS A 28 10.45 6.52 -7.43
C LYS A 28 11.45 5.66 -6.66
N GLY A 29 11.68 4.43 -7.11
CA GLY A 29 12.74 3.55 -6.61
C GLY A 29 12.28 2.50 -5.59
N PHE A 30 13.26 1.82 -4.99
CA PHE A 30 13.07 0.66 -4.13
C PHE A 30 12.34 1.00 -2.82
N ASP A 31 12.66 2.14 -2.23
CA ASP A 31 11.99 2.68 -1.03
C ASP A 31 10.50 2.94 -1.23
N ARG A 32 10.06 3.17 -2.48
CA ARG A 32 8.64 3.37 -2.81
C ARG A 32 7.83 2.10 -2.54
N GLN A 33 8.37 0.94 -2.89
CA GLN A 33 7.63 -0.33 -2.78
C GLN A 33 7.39 -0.70 -1.33
N ARG A 34 8.46 -0.67 -0.52
CA ARG A 34 8.36 -0.98 0.92
C ARG A 34 7.44 -0.02 1.64
N ARG A 35 7.51 1.28 1.33
CA ARG A 35 6.61 2.29 1.92
C ARG A 35 5.17 2.15 1.43
N CYS A 36 4.93 1.91 0.15
CA CYS A 36 3.57 1.65 -0.37
C CYS A 36 2.96 0.40 0.27
N LEU A 37 3.74 -0.67 0.45
CA LEU A 37 3.27 -1.90 1.08
C LEU A 37 2.90 -1.66 2.55
N VAL A 38 3.77 -0.98 3.31
CA VAL A 38 3.49 -0.63 4.71
C VAL A 38 2.28 0.28 4.84
N LEU A 39 2.15 1.31 3.99
CA LEU A 39 0.96 2.16 3.95
C LEU A 39 -0.30 1.40 3.53
N GLY A 40 -0.18 0.47 2.58
CA GLY A 40 -1.29 -0.40 2.16
C GLY A 40 -1.81 -1.27 3.29
N VAL A 41 -0.90 -1.90 4.05
CA VAL A 41 -1.24 -2.70 5.24
C VAL A 41 -1.87 -1.81 6.33
N LEU A 42 -1.31 -0.62 6.57
CA LEU A 42 -1.91 0.34 7.51
C LEU A 42 -3.35 0.70 7.11
N TYR A 43 -3.60 1.03 5.85
CA TYR A 43 -4.97 1.32 5.37
C TYR A 43 -5.92 0.12 5.49
N LEU A 44 -5.42 -1.10 5.25
CA LEU A 44 -6.17 -2.34 5.44
C LEU A 44 -6.56 -2.56 6.90
N THR A 45 -5.63 -2.34 7.83
CA THR A 45 -5.91 -2.47 9.28
C THR A 45 -6.87 -1.40 9.77
N LEU A 46 -6.69 -0.13 9.37
CA LEU A 46 -7.59 0.96 9.73
C LEU A 46 -8.99 0.78 9.14
N GLY A 47 -9.07 0.36 7.87
CA GLY A 47 -10.34 0.08 7.21
C GLY A 47 -11.08 -1.11 7.83
N SER A 48 -10.40 -2.19 8.18
CA SER A 48 -11.02 -3.34 8.86
C SER A 48 -11.50 -3.00 10.27
N VAL A 49 -10.72 -2.26 11.06
CA VAL A 49 -11.16 -1.76 12.38
C VAL A 49 -12.38 -0.84 12.24
N GLY A 50 -12.37 0.04 11.24
CA GLY A 50 -13.51 0.92 10.95
C GLY A 50 -14.77 0.14 10.52
N LEU A 51 -14.61 -0.98 9.82
CA LEU A 51 -15.71 -1.86 9.41
C LEU A 51 -16.33 -2.57 10.62
N VAL A 52 -15.49 -3.05 11.55
CA VAL A 52 -15.92 -3.68 12.81
C VAL A 52 -16.63 -2.68 13.73
N CYS A 53 -16.26 -1.41 13.68
CA CYS A 53 -16.85 -0.34 14.49
C CYS A 53 -18.29 0.06 14.06
N GLY A 54 -18.75 -0.38 12.89
CA GLY A 54 -20.18 -0.36 12.51
C GLY A 54 -20.59 0.61 11.40
N PHE A 55 -21.92 0.67 11.19
CA PHE A 55 -22.59 1.21 10.00
C PHE A 55 -22.33 2.68 9.63
N PRO A 56 -22.13 3.66 10.55
CA PRO A 56 -21.89 5.05 10.13
C PRO A 56 -20.51 5.24 9.48
N LEU A 57 -19.55 4.35 9.74
CA LEU A 57 -18.18 4.42 9.23
C LEU A 57 -17.91 3.41 8.11
N ALA A 58 -18.84 2.49 7.84
CA ALA A 58 -18.65 1.38 6.90
C ALA A 58 -18.28 1.84 5.47
N ILE A 59 -18.91 2.92 4.97
CA ILE A 59 -18.60 3.45 3.64
C ILE A 59 -17.15 3.98 3.58
N GLY A 60 -16.74 4.73 4.60
CA GLY A 60 -15.36 5.22 4.73
C GLY A 60 -14.34 4.10 4.84
N ALA A 61 -14.64 3.10 5.67
CA ALA A 61 -13.85 1.89 5.86
C ALA A 61 -13.67 1.09 4.55
N CYS A 62 -14.73 0.96 3.74
CA CYS A 62 -14.65 0.32 2.43
C CYS A 62 -13.74 1.08 1.47
N VAL A 63 -13.79 2.42 1.45
CA VAL A 63 -12.89 3.24 0.62
C VAL A 63 -11.43 3.08 1.06
N LEU A 64 -11.19 3.09 2.37
CA LEU A 64 -9.86 2.84 2.96
C LEU A 64 -9.34 1.44 2.60
N LEU A 65 -10.18 0.41 2.66
CA LEU A 65 -9.84 -0.96 2.26
C LEU A 65 -9.47 -1.06 0.78
N MET A 66 -10.30 -0.49 -0.10
CA MET A 66 -10.07 -0.46 -1.55
C MET A 66 -8.76 0.26 -1.90
N MET A 67 -8.48 1.39 -1.25
CA MET A 67 -7.20 2.07 -1.40
C MET A 67 -6.06 1.21 -0.86
N GLY A 68 -6.15 0.70 0.37
CA GLY A 68 -5.13 -0.14 0.99
C GLY A 68 -4.73 -1.33 0.13
N LEU A 69 -5.72 -2.04 -0.42
CA LEU A 69 -5.49 -3.15 -1.36
C LEU A 69 -4.76 -2.69 -2.63
N ARG A 70 -5.13 -1.55 -3.21
CA ARG A 70 -4.42 -0.99 -4.38
C ARG A 70 -2.95 -0.68 -4.06
N LEU A 71 -2.65 -0.05 -2.92
CA LEU A 71 -1.23 0.21 -2.58
C LEU A 71 -0.47 -1.08 -2.32
N ALA A 72 -1.09 -2.03 -1.60
CA ALA A 72 -0.47 -3.30 -1.25
C ALA A 72 -0.18 -4.13 -2.50
N SER A 73 -1.10 -4.18 -3.48
CA SER A 73 -0.89 -4.90 -4.74
C SER A 73 0.23 -4.27 -5.56
N TYR A 74 0.32 -2.93 -5.66
CA TYR A 74 1.44 -2.26 -6.31
C TYR A 74 2.80 -2.52 -5.62
N GLY A 75 2.79 -2.72 -4.30
CA GLY A 75 3.98 -3.10 -3.54
C GLY A 75 4.38 -4.56 -3.78
N LEU A 76 3.41 -5.48 -3.73
CA LEU A 76 3.64 -6.93 -3.90
C LEU A 76 4.04 -7.30 -5.33
N ASP A 77 3.34 -6.77 -6.34
CA ASP A 77 3.53 -7.10 -7.75
C ASP A 77 4.98 -6.91 -8.23
N ARG A 78 5.67 -5.91 -7.66
CA ARG A 78 7.09 -5.68 -7.97
C ARG A 78 8.07 -6.39 -7.05
N MET A 79 7.69 -6.73 -5.81
CA MET A 79 8.56 -7.51 -4.91
C MET A 79 8.76 -8.93 -5.43
N ASP A 80 7.69 -9.55 -5.94
CA ASP A 80 7.76 -10.90 -6.51
C ASP A 80 8.75 -10.96 -7.69
N LYS A 81 8.71 -9.95 -8.56
CA LYS A 81 9.61 -9.83 -9.71
C LYS A 81 11.07 -9.61 -9.32
N GLN A 82 11.34 -8.92 -8.22
CA GLN A 82 12.71 -8.66 -7.81
C GLN A 82 13.33 -9.85 -7.06
N ILE A 83 12.53 -10.55 -6.25
CA ILE A 83 12.93 -11.84 -5.66
C ILE A 83 13.22 -12.86 -6.76
N TYR A 84 12.44 -12.86 -7.85
CA TYR A 84 12.68 -13.69 -9.02
C TYR A 84 14.04 -13.39 -9.67
N ILE A 85 14.39 -12.12 -9.88
CA ILE A 85 15.68 -11.73 -10.49
C ILE A 85 16.85 -12.14 -9.59
N ASP A 86 16.77 -11.89 -8.29
CA ASP A 86 17.85 -12.26 -7.35
C ASP A 86 18.07 -13.78 -7.26
N ARG A 87 17.00 -14.58 -7.37
CA ARG A 87 17.12 -16.05 -7.35
C ARG A 87 17.80 -16.62 -8.59
N TYR A 88 17.57 -16.02 -9.76
CA TYR A 88 18.09 -16.54 -11.02
C TYR A 88 19.43 -15.92 -11.44
N ALA A 89 19.84 -14.78 -10.87
CA ALA A 89 21.16 -14.19 -11.09
C ALA A 89 22.33 -15.06 -10.58
N GLY A 90 22.06 -16.02 -9.69
CA GLY A 90 23.05 -16.99 -9.20
C GLY A 90 23.20 -18.24 -10.08
N ASP A 91 22.27 -18.46 -11.03
CA ASP A 91 22.22 -19.65 -11.89
C ASP A 91 22.59 -19.33 -13.35
N ASP A 92 23.23 -18.19 -13.62
CA ASP A 92 23.80 -17.88 -14.93
C ASP A 92 25.16 -18.60 -15.10
N PRO A 93 25.29 -19.61 -16.00
CA PRO A 93 26.56 -20.29 -16.27
C PRO A 93 27.61 -19.39 -16.98
N SER A 94 27.30 -18.11 -17.20
CA SER A 94 28.18 -17.11 -17.81
C SER A 94 29.27 -16.61 -16.86
N SER A 95 29.18 -16.83 -15.55
CA SER A 95 30.16 -16.33 -14.56
C SER A 95 31.31 -17.31 -14.28
N ALA A 96 31.55 -18.27 -15.18
CA ALA A 96 32.68 -19.20 -15.11
C ALA A 96 33.89 -18.78 -15.97
N ASN A 97 33.80 -17.69 -16.75
CA ASN A 97 34.85 -17.30 -17.71
C ASN A 97 35.64 -16.02 -17.37
N ASP A 98 35.41 -15.39 -16.21
CA ASP A 98 36.18 -14.22 -15.76
C ASP A 98 37.26 -14.58 -14.71
N VAL A 99 37.82 -15.78 -14.81
CA VAL A 99 39.06 -16.16 -14.08
C VAL A 99 39.98 -16.93 -15.03
N GLN A 100 40.57 -16.23 -16.01
CA GLN A 100 41.87 -16.61 -16.56
C GLN A 100 42.60 -15.42 -17.17
#